data_AF-A0A7X7TE76-F1
#
_entry.id   AF-A0A7X7TE76-F1
#
_cell.length_a   1.000
_cell.length_b   1.000
_cell.length_c   1.000
_cell.angle_alpha   90.00
_cell.angle_beta   90.00
_cell.angle_gamma   90.00
#
_symmetry.space_group_name_H-M   'P 1'
#
loop_
_entity.id
_entity.type
_entity.pdbx_description
1 polymer ?
#
loop_
_entity_poly.entity_id
_entity_poly.type
_entity_poly.pdbx_seq_one_letter_code
_entity_poly.pdbx_strand_id
1 'polypeptide(L)'
;MRPAMLFVDVAGRYHSDIRVSHGPTTVDAKSIMQMTMLAATCGTTLKILAQGDDARQATDALRELVEVQMFHETPAKRPLGETKT
;
A
#
# COMPACT_ATOMS: atom_id res chain seq x y z
N MET A 1 -6.72 -10.51 -0.03
CA MET A 1 -7.40 -9.80 -1.14
C MET A 1 -7.96 -8.43 -0.73
N ARG A 2 -8.49 -8.27 0.49
CA ARG A 2 -9.09 -7.02 0.98
C ARG A 2 -8.16 -5.78 0.99
N PRO A 3 -6.89 -5.85 1.42
CA PRO A 3 -5.99 -4.69 1.39
C PRO A 3 -5.75 -4.12 -0.02
N ALA A 4 -5.53 -5.00 -1.00
CA ALA A 4 -5.32 -4.59 -2.39
C ALA A 4 -6.54 -3.87 -2.98
N MET A 5 -7.75 -4.36 -2.70
CA MET A 5 -8.99 -3.69 -3.16
C MET A 5 -9.14 -2.31 -2.54
N LEU A 6 -8.97 -2.17 -1.21
CA LEU A 6 -9.03 -0.86 -0.55
C LEU A 6 -7.99 0.12 -1.10
N PHE A 7 -6.79 -0.36 -1.40
CA PHE A 7 -5.74 0.46 -2.00
C PHE A 7 -6.15 0.98 -3.38
N VAL A 8 -6.64 0.09 -4.24
CA VAL A 8 -7.13 0.43 -5.59
C VAL A 8 -8.32 1.40 -5.50
N ASP A 9 -9.25 1.18 -4.58
CA ASP A 9 -10.42 2.04 -4.38
C ASP A 9 -10.04 3.46 -3.95
N VAL A 10 -8.98 3.63 -3.16
CA VAL A 10 -8.46 4.95 -2.79
C VAL A 10 -7.68 5.56 -3.96
N ALA A 11 -6.77 4.81 -4.59
CA ALA A 11 -5.98 5.30 -5.72
C ALA A 11 -6.85 5.71 -6.92
N GLY A 12 -7.94 4.99 -7.17
CA GLY A 12 -8.88 5.26 -8.26
C GLY A 12 -9.68 6.54 -8.13
N ARG A 13 -9.66 7.21 -6.97
CA ARG A 13 -10.34 8.51 -6.76
C ARG A 13 -9.58 9.70 -7.37
N TYR A 14 -8.32 9.49 -7.73
CA TYR A 14 -7.42 10.56 -8.17
C TYR A 14 -7.14 10.44 -9.66
N HIS A 15 -6.92 11.57 -10.33
CA HIS A 15 -6.54 11.64 -11.74
C HIS A 15 -5.06 11.31 -11.96
N SER A 16 -4.20 11.58 -10.99
CA SER A 16 -2.75 11.30 -11.06
C SER A 16 -2.42 9.88 -11.50
N ASP A 17 -1.33 9.70 -12.23
CA ASP A 17 -0.68 8.40 -12.38
C ASP A 17 -0.05 8.03 -11.03
N ILE A 18 -0.36 6.84 -10.51
CA ILE A 18 0.09 6.41 -9.19
C ILE A 18 0.77 5.04 -9.32
N ARG A 19 2.04 5.00 -8.93
CA ARG A 19 2.87 3.80 -8.92
C ARG A 19 3.23 3.39 -7.51
N VAL A 20 3.16 2.10 -7.23
CA VAL A 20 3.60 1.53 -5.94
C VAL A 20 4.74 0.57 -6.19
N SER A 21 5.80 0.68 -5.40
CA SER A 21 6.94 -0.23 -5.45
C SER A 21 7.14 -0.96 -4.13
N HIS A 22 7.51 -2.23 -4.22
CA HIS A 22 7.99 -3.06 -3.14
C HIS A 22 9.22 -3.84 -3.65
N GLY A 23 10.41 -3.48 -3.16
CA GLY A 23 11.67 -4.00 -3.71
C GLY A 23 11.82 -3.65 -5.20
N PRO A 24 12.10 -4.63 -6.09
CA PRO A 24 12.25 -4.40 -7.53
C PRO A 24 10.91 -4.28 -8.27
N THR A 25 9.80 -4.70 -7.64
CA THR A 25 8.50 -4.74 -8.29
C THR A 25 7.83 -3.38 -8.19
N THR A 26 7.40 -2.82 -9.33
CA THR A 26 6.63 -1.58 -9.40
C THR A 26 5.37 -1.80 -10.22
N VAL A 27 4.23 -1.43 -9.66
CA VAL A 27 2.90 -1.68 -10.22
C VAL A 27 2.07 -0.40 -10.32
N ASP A 28 1.04 -0.44 -11.14
CA ASP A 28 -0.04 0.55 -11.16
C ASP A 28 -0.95 0.36 -9.93
N ALA A 29 -1.07 1.42 -9.14
CA ALA A 29 -1.90 1.47 -7.93
C ALA A 29 -3.40 1.31 -8.20
N LYS A 30 -3.85 1.58 -9.43
CA LYS A 30 -5.27 1.51 -9.83
C LYS A 30 -5.62 0.16 -10.46
N SER A 31 -4.65 -0.73 -10.64
CA SER A 31 -4.89 -2.07 -11.19
C SER A 31 -4.96 -3.11 -10.07
N ILE A 32 -6.16 -3.63 -9.81
CA ILE A 32 -6.34 -4.72 -8.84
C ILE A 32 -5.48 -5.95 -9.17
N MET A 33 -5.33 -6.27 -10.46
CA MET A 33 -4.48 -7.38 -10.88
C MET A 33 -3.03 -7.13 -10.47
N GLN A 34 -2.45 -5.98 -10.82
CA GLN A 34 -1.05 -5.72 -10.49
C GLN A 34 -0.83 -5.52 -8.98
N MET A 35 -1.76 -4.88 -8.28
CA MET A 35 -1.68 -4.71 -6.83
C MET A 35 -1.69 -6.05 -6.08
N THR A 36 -2.47 -7.03 -6.55
CA THR A 36 -2.40 -8.38 -5.96
C THR A 36 -1.07 -9.10 -6.24
N MET A 37 -0.39 -8.79 -7.36
CA MET A 37 0.91 -9.35 -7.72
C MET A 37 2.09 -8.70 -6.99
N LEU A 38 1.92 -7.50 -6.42
CA LEU A 38 2.97 -6.79 -5.68
C LEU A 38 3.49 -7.59 -4.46
N ALA A 39 2.68 -8.54 -3.95
CA ALA A 39 3.02 -9.46 -2.87
C ALA A 39 3.60 -8.77 -1.62
N ALA A 40 3.18 -7.54 -1.35
CA ALA A 40 3.54 -6.82 -0.13
C ALA A 40 2.75 -7.37 1.06
N THR A 41 3.43 -7.55 2.19
CA THR A 41 2.86 -8.04 3.45
C THR A 41 2.93 -6.97 4.53
N CYS A 42 2.14 -7.12 5.59
CA CYS A 42 2.20 -6.19 6.72
C CYS A 42 3.63 -6.09 7.26
N GLY A 43 4.12 -4.87 7.46
CA GLY A 43 5.47 -4.58 7.92
C GLY A 43 6.51 -4.38 6.82
N THR A 44 6.14 -4.53 5.55
CA THR A 44 7.02 -4.11 4.44
C THR A 44 6.91 -2.60 4.21
N THR A 45 7.95 -2.03 3.61
CA THR A 45 7.94 -0.62 3.18
C THR A 45 7.47 -0.54 1.73
N LEU A 46 6.48 0.30 1.49
CA LEU A 46 6.01 0.65 0.15
C LEU A 46 6.58 2.00 -0.26
N LYS A 47 7.00 2.12 -1.52
CA LYS A 47 7.29 3.42 -2.13
C LYS A 47 6.12 3.82 -3.02
N ILE A 48 5.52 4.96 -2.75
CA ILE A 48 4.40 5.49 -3.52
C ILE A 48 4.90 6.71 -4.29
N LEU A 49 4.66 6.71 -5.60
CA LEU A 49 4.93 7.83 -6.49
C LEU A 49 3.62 8.25 -7.16
N ALA A 50 3.26 9.52 -7.08
CA ALA A 50 2.14 10.08 -7.80
C ALA A 50 2.60 11.23 -8.71
N GLN A 51 2.03 11.32 -9.90
CA GLN A 51 2.29 12.39 -10.87
C GLN A 51 0.97 12.90 -11.45
N GLY A 52 0.72 14.19 -11.28
CA GLY A 52 -0.52 14.85 -11.70
C GLY A 52 -0.92 15.97 -10.75
N ASP A 53 -2.01 16.66 -11.09
CA ASP A 53 -2.48 17.86 -10.38
C ASP A 53 -2.94 17.57 -8.94
N ASP A 54 -3.39 16.34 -8.68
CA ASP A 54 -3.84 15.85 -7.38
C ASP A 54 -2.85 14.89 -6.71
N ALA A 55 -1.58 14.88 -7.15
CA ALA A 55 -0.57 13.92 -6.71
C ALA A 55 -0.31 13.97 -5.21
N ARG A 56 -0.29 15.17 -4.62
CA ARG A 56 -0.09 15.34 -3.18
C ARG A 56 -1.25 14.74 -2.39
N GLN A 57 -2.49 15.06 -2.78
CA GLN A 57 -3.70 14.53 -2.16
C GLN A 57 -3.75 13.01 -2.27
N ALA A 58 -3.36 12.46 -3.42
CA ALA A 58 -3.28 11.02 -3.64
C ALA A 58 -2.27 10.35 -2.69
N THR A 59 -1.06 10.90 -2.58
CA THR A 59 -0.03 10.35 -1.67
C THR A 59 -0.44 10.45 -0.21
N ASP A 60 -1.07 11.56 0.20
CA ASP A 60 -1.47 11.78 1.59
C ASP A 60 -2.58 10.78 1.99
N ALA A 61 -3.58 10.56 1.13
CA ALA A 61 -4.66 9.59 1.39
C ALA A 61 -4.18 8.14 1.39
N LEU A 62 -3.28 7.77 0.47
CA LEU A 62 -2.70 6.43 0.45
C LEU A 62 -1.79 6.17 1.65
N ARG A 63 -1.05 7.20 2.10
CA ARG A 63 -0.29 7.14 3.35
C ARG A 63 -1.20 6.91 4.55
N GLU A 64 -2.31 7.65 4.65
CA GLU A 64 -3.29 7.47 5.71
C GLU A 64 -3.86 6.05 5.73
N LEU A 65 -4.21 5.50 4.57
CA LEU A 65 -4.70 4.13 4.44
C LEU A 65 -3.70 3.10 5.00
N VAL A 66 -2.41 3.26 4.67
CA VAL A 66 -1.35 2.31 5.03
C VAL A 66 -0.91 2.47 6.50
N GLU A 67 -0.67 3.70 6.96
CA GLU A 67 -0.08 3.97 8.28
C GLU A 67 -1.11 4.06 9.39
N VAL A 68 -2.31 4.59 9.11
CA VAL A 68 -3.30 4.90 10.15
C VAL A 68 -4.44 3.88 10.14
N GLN A 69 -5.07 3.69 8.98
CA GLN A 69 -6.22 2.80 8.88
C GLN A 69 -5.81 1.33 8.87
N MET A 70 -4.56 1.03 8.50
CA MET A 70 -4.00 -0.32 8.40
C MET A 70 -4.96 -1.30 7.69
N PHE A 71 -5.65 -0.85 6.64
CA PHE A 71 -6.67 -1.62 5.90
C PHE A 71 -7.82 -2.18 6.76
N HIS A 72 -8.09 -1.57 7.93
CA HIS A 72 -8.99 -2.06 8.97
C HIS A 72 -8.57 -3.41 9.57
N GLU A 73 -7.27 -3.73 9.51
CA GLU A 73 -6.68 -4.93 10.12
C GLU A 73 -6.00 -4.56 11.44
N THR A 74 -6.11 -5.43 12.45
CA THR A 74 -5.29 -5.31 13.66
C THR A 74 -3.95 -5.98 13.39
N PRO A 75 -2.80 -5.32 13.59
CA PRO A 75 -1.51 -5.96 13.39
C PRO A 75 -1.39 -7.16 14.33
N ALA A 76 -1.15 -8.35 13.77
CA ALA A 76 -0.87 -9.53 14.57
C ALA A 76 0.34 -9.22 15.47
N LYS A 77 0.18 -9.42 16.79
CA LYS A 77 1.28 -9.29 17.76
C LYS A 77 2.48 -10.08 17.23
N ARG A 78 3.58 -9.39 16.95
CA ARG A 78 4.88 -10.03 16.71
C ARG A 78 5.17 -10.90 17.95
N PRO A 79 5.41 -12.22 17.83
CA PRO A 79 5.76 -13.01 19.00
C PRO A 79 7.02 -12.40 19.62
N LEU A 80 6.89 -12.01 20.88
CA LEU A 80 7.99 -11.48 21.68
C LEU A 80 8.91 -12.64 22.04
N GLY A 81 10.04 -12.75 21.33
CA GLY A 81 11.19 -13.53 21.76
C GLY A 81 11.14 -15.03 21.45
N GLU A 82 11.83 -15.44 20.39
CA GLU A 82 12.68 -16.63 20.47
C GLU A 82 14.13 -16.15 20.38
N THR A 83 14.69 -15.78 21.54
CA THR A 83 16.12 -15.91 21.74
C THR A 83 16.35 -17.37 22.06
N LYS A 84 16.82 -18.15 21.09
CA LYS A 84 17.37 -19.48 21.38
C LYS A 84 18.83 -19.50 20.97
N THR A 85 19.65 -19.53 22.02
CA THR A 85 21.07 -19.87 22.04
C THR A 85 21.30 -21.28 21.53
#